data_AF-A0A5R2N980-F1
#
_entry.id   AF-A0A5R2N980-F1
#
_cell.length_a   1.000
_cell.length_b   1.000
_cell.length_c   1.000
_cell.angle_alpha   90.00
_cell.angle_beta   90.00
_cell.angle_gamma   90.00
#
_symmetry.space_group_name_H-M   'P 1'
#
loop_
_entity.id
_entity.type
_entity.pdbx_description
1 polymer ?
#
loop_
_entity_poly.entity_id
_entity_poly.type
_entity_poly.pdbx_seq_one_letter_code
_entity_poly.pdbx_strand_id
1 'polypeptide(L)'
;AHLMCELFVRLQAVKRTNGMSFHLPLSQAEMADVLGLSVVHMNRVIGGLKKIKVITWTNHVVTILDWDQLARLAEFDPTYLSINNEPR
;
A
#
# COMPACT_ATOMS: atom_id res chain seq x y z
N ALA A 1 -4.24 1.86 5.95
CA ALA A 1 -4.20 0.52 5.32
C ALA A 1 -4.73 0.57 3.89
N HIS A 2 -5.90 1.19 3.66
CA HIS A 2 -6.56 1.29 2.35
C HIS A 2 -5.66 1.67 1.16
N LEU A 3 -4.90 2.76 1.27
CA LEU A 3 -3.99 3.19 0.19
C LEU A 3 -2.95 2.12 -0.18
N MET A 4 -2.47 1.32 0.77
CA MET A 4 -1.52 0.24 0.47
C MET A 4 -2.18 -0.89 -0.32
N CYS A 5 -3.42 -1.25 0.01
CA CYS A 5 -4.22 -2.20 -0.76
C CYS A 5 -4.47 -1.69 -2.17
N GLU A 6 -4.90 -0.43 -2.30
CA GLU A 6 -5.19 0.21 -3.59
C GLU A 6 -3.96 0.24 -4.51
N LEU A 7 -2.82 0.72 -4.00
CA LEU A 7 -1.58 0.77 -4.76
C LEU A 7 -1.13 -0.63 -5.19
N PHE A 8 -1.22 -1.62 -4.29
CA PHE A 8 -0.88 -3.00 -4.64
C PHE A 8 -1.77 -3.55 -5.75
N VAL A 9 -3.09 -3.43 -5.64
CA VAL A 9 -4.03 -3.97 -6.64
C VAL A 9 -3.83 -3.27 -7.99
N ARG A 10 -3.68 -1.94 -7.99
CA ARG A 10 -3.39 -1.18 -9.22
C ARG A 10 -2.09 -1.62 -9.89
N LEU A 11 -1.02 -1.76 -9.12
CA LEU A 11 0.27 -2.18 -9.66
C LEU A 11 0.27 -3.65 -10.08
N GLN A 12 -0.49 -4.51 -9.39
CA GLN A 12 -0.64 -5.91 -9.74
C GLN A 12 -1.35 -6.06 -11.09
N ALA A 13 -2.41 -5.29 -11.33
CA ALA A 13 -3.16 -5.29 -12.59
C ALA A 13 -2.26 -5.01 -13.80
N VAL A 14 -1.27 -4.13 -13.65
CA VAL A 14 -0.29 -3.78 -14.68
C VAL A 14 1.05 -4.52 -14.57
N LYS A 15 1.12 -5.62 -13.80
CA LYS A 15 2.31 -6.47 -13.62
C LYS A 15 3.55 -5.72 -13.13
N ARG A 16 3.37 -4.74 -12.24
CA ARG A 16 4.43 -3.95 -11.58
C ARG A 16 4.70 -4.38 -10.14
N THR A 17 4.28 -5.58 -9.77
CA THR A 17 4.58 -6.21 -8.48
C THR A 17 5.56 -7.36 -8.67
N ASN A 18 6.33 -7.67 -7.63
CA ASN A 18 7.10 -8.89 -7.50
C ASN A 18 6.52 -9.70 -6.33
N GLY A 19 5.66 -10.67 -6.63
CA GLY A 19 4.84 -11.35 -5.63
C GLY A 19 3.98 -10.35 -4.84
N MET A 20 4.10 -10.37 -3.52
CA MET A 20 3.42 -9.45 -2.60
C MET A 20 4.16 -8.14 -2.37
N SER A 21 5.16 -7.82 -3.20
CA SER A 21 5.96 -6.60 -3.07
C SER A 21 5.79 -5.66 -4.25
N PHE A 22 5.90 -4.37 -4.00
CA PHE A 22 5.91 -3.35 -5.04
C PHE A 22 6.87 -2.20 -4.70
N HIS A 23 7.38 -1.55 -5.73
CA HIS A 23 8.22 -0.37 -5.58
C HIS A 23 7.32 0.86 -5.41
N LEU A 24 7.56 1.62 -4.34
CA LEU A 24 6.94 2.91 -4.06
C LEU A 24 8.08 3.94 -3.95
N PRO A 25 8.34 4.73 -5.01
CA PRO A 25 9.47 5.65 -5.10
C PRO A 25 9.26 6.94 -4.29
N LEU A 26 8.59 6.82 -3.13
CA LEU A 26 8.37 7.88 -2.18
C LEU A 26 8.80 7.39 -0.80
N SER A 27 9.36 8.28 0.00
CA SER A 27 9.57 8.09 1.42
C SER A 27 8.25 8.26 2.20
N GLN A 28 8.26 7.92 3.48
CA GLN A 28 7.12 8.20 4.36
C GLN A 28 6.86 9.70 4.52
N ALA A 29 7.91 10.53 4.49
CA ALA A 29 7.77 11.98 4.58
C ALA A 29 7.11 12.54 3.31
N GLU A 30 7.58 12.16 2.13
CA GLU A 30 6.98 12.59 0.85
C GLU A 30 5.54 12.10 0.72
N MET A 31 5.24 10.88 1.18
CA MET A 31 3.86 10.40 1.22
C MET A 31 2.99 11.19 2.21
N ALA A 32 3.55 11.66 3.33
CA ALA A 32 2.82 12.53 4.25
C ALA A 32 2.46 13.85 3.56
N ASP A 33 3.42 14.47 2.87
CA ASP A 33 3.22 15.72 2.13
C ASP A 33 2.17 15.56 1.03
N VAL A 34 2.25 14.49 0.22
CA VAL A 34 1.27 14.19 -0.84
C VAL A 34 -0.15 13.99 -0.30
N LEU A 35 -0.28 13.40 0.89
CA LEU A 35 -1.57 13.13 1.52
C LEU A 35 -2.07 14.27 2.41
N GLY A 36 -1.31 15.37 2.55
CA GLY A 36 -1.63 16.46 3.48
C GLY A 36 -1.62 16.03 4.96
N LEU A 37 -0.87 14.98 5.29
CA LEU A 37 -0.72 14.44 6.64
C LEU A 37 0.58 14.93 7.26
N SER A 38 0.64 15.00 8.59
CA SER A 38 1.92 15.22 9.27
C SER A 38 2.81 13.97 9.17
N VAL A 39 4.12 14.17 9.06
CA VAL A 39 5.12 13.08 9.05
C VAL A 39 4.98 12.18 10.28
N VAL A 40 4.68 12.74 11.46
CA VAL A 40 4.45 11.96 12.68
C VAL A 40 3.19 11.10 12.61
N HIS A 41 2.12 11.59 11.99
CA HIS A 41 0.91 10.81 11.76
C HIS A 41 1.20 9.66 10.78
N MET A 42 1.91 9.95 9.69
CA MET A 42 2.31 8.95 8.71
C MET A 42 3.19 7.85 9.33
N ASN A 43 4.20 8.23 10.11
CA ASN A 43 5.05 7.29 10.84
C ASN A 43 4.25 6.44 11.84
N ARG A 44 3.27 7.03 12.54
CA ARG A 44 2.40 6.28 13.47
C ARG A 44 1.55 5.25 12.73
N VAL A 45 0.96 5.62 11.60
CA VAL A 45 0.14 4.71 10.77
C VAL A 45 1.00 3.56 10.24
N ILE A 46 2.11 3.85 9.56
CA ILE A 46 2.99 2.81 9.01
C ILE A 46 3.63 1.98 10.11
N GLY A 47 4.06 2.60 11.21
CA GLY A 47 4.58 1.91 12.39
C GLY A 47 3.57 0.95 13.00
N GLY A 48 2.29 1.35 13.06
CA GLY A 48 1.19 0.47 13.49
C GLY A 48 1.05 -0.77 12.60
N LEU A 49 1.04 -0.59 11.27
CA LEU A 49 0.95 -1.68 10.30
C LEU A 49 2.18 -2.61 10.36
N LYS A 50 3.38 -2.06 10.55
CA LYS A 50 4.61 -2.85 10.76
C LYS A 50 4.56 -3.65 12.07
N LYS A 51 4.07 -3.04 13.15
CA LYS A 51 3.99 -3.67 14.49
C LYS A 51 3.11 -4.91 14.51
N ILE A 52 1.98 -4.86 13.79
CA ILE A 52 1.06 -6.00 13.64
C ILE A 52 1.48 -6.96 12.51
N LYS A 53 2.65 -6.73 11.88
CA LYS A 53 3.25 -7.58 10.86
C LYS A 53 2.37 -7.77 9.60
N VAL A 54 1.62 -6.76 9.18
CA VAL A 54 0.87 -6.84 7.90
C VAL A 54 1.67 -6.30 6.71
N ILE A 55 2.63 -5.41 6.95
CA ILE A 55 3.53 -4.90 5.90
C ILE A 55 4.95 -4.72 6.42
N THR A 56 5.91 -4.72 5.50
CA THR A 56 7.21 -4.06 5.65
C THR A 56 7.35 -2.94 4.63
N TRP A 57 8.20 -1.96 4.96
CA TRP A 57 8.55 -0.90 4.02
C TRP A 57 9.99 -0.48 4.26
N THR A 58 10.85 -0.83 3.32
CA THR A 58 12.31 -0.64 3.37
C THR A 58 12.82 -0.40 1.96
N ASN A 59 13.80 0.50 1.79
CA ASN A 59 14.42 0.82 0.49
C ASN A 59 13.40 1.06 -0.64
N HIS A 60 12.37 1.88 -0.37
CA HIS A 60 11.30 2.17 -1.33
C HIS A 60 10.54 0.95 -1.84
N VAL A 61 10.60 -0.18 -1.14
CA VAL A 61 9.82 -1.39 -1.43
C VAL A 61 8.86 -1.63 -0.28
N VAL A 62 7.58 -1.75 -0.62
CA VAL A 62 6.53 -2.21 0.29
C VAL A 62 6.31 -3.68 0.03
N THR A 63 6.34 -4.50 1.07
CA THR A 63 6.00 -5.92 1.02
C THR A 63 4.80 -6.17 1.91
N ILE A 64 3.76 -6.77 1.36
CA ILE A 64 2.58 -7.21 2.10
C ILE A 64 2.88 -8.59 2.68
N LEU A 65 2.80 -8.70 4.00
CA LEU A 65 3.08 -9.93 4.73
C LEU A 65 1.80 -10.75 4.98
N ASP A 66 0.67 -10.06 5.17
CA ASP A 66 -0.65 -10.65 5.43
C ASP A 66 -1.70 -9.80 4.70
N TRP A 67 -2.09 -10.25 3.50
CA TRP A 67 -3.06 -9.57 2.66
C TRP A 67 -4.43 -9.50 3.31
N ASP A 68 -4.91 -10.63 3.86
CA ASP A 68 -6.25 -10.73 4.39
C ASP A 68 -6.43 -9.82 5.61
N GLN A 69 -5.43 -9.75 6.48
CA GLN A 69 -5.46 -8.83 7.62
C GLN A 69 -5.34 -7.38 7.17
N LEU A 70 -4.47 -7.07 6.20
CA LEU A 70 -4.33 -5.72 5.67
C LEU A 70 -5.64 -5.22 5.03
N ALA A 71 -6.31 -6.08 4.25
CA ALA A 71 -7.58 -5.77 3.60
C ALA A 71 -8.71 -5.59 4.63
N ARG A 72 -8.77 -6.43 5.67
CA ARG A 72 -9.73 -6.26 6.78
C ARG A 72 -9.53 -4.94 7.52
N LEU A 73 -8.29 -4.58 7.86
CA LEU A 73 -7.98 -3.30 8.53
C LEU A 73 -8.26 -2.08 7.67
N ALA A 74 -8.29 -2.27 6.36
CA ALA A 74 -8.58 -1.23 5.39
C ALA A 74 -10.07 -1.11 5.05
N GLU A 75 -10.90 -2.04 5.51
CA GLU A 75 -12.26 -2.26 5.00
C GLU A 75 -12.25 -2.23 3.45
N PHE A 76 -11.24 -2.87 2.86
CA PHE A 76 -10.95 -2.73 1.45
C PHE A 76 -11.77 -3.70 0.61
N ASP A 77 -12.51 -3.14 -0.35
CA ASP A 77 -13.19 -3.88 -1.41
C ASP A 77 -12.62 -3.47 -2.77
N PRO A 78 -11.91 -4.36 -3.50
CA PRO A 78 -11.32 -4.00 -4.79
C PRO A 78 -12.37 -3.65 -5.87
N THR A 79 -13.65 -3.95 -5.65
CA THR A 79 -14.72 -3.74 -6.64
C THR A 79 -14.88 -2.27 -7.03
N TYR A 80 -14.60 -1.32 -6.12
CA TYR A 80 -14.68 0.11 -6.46
C TYR A 80 -13.61 0.54 -7.48
N LEU A 81 -12.50 -0.21 -7.60
CA LEU A 81 -11.41 0.17 -8.48
C LEU A 81 -11.74 -0.01 -9.96
N SER A 82 -12.87 -0.67 -10.29
CA SER A 82 -13.37 -0.82 -11.67
C SER A 82 -12.25 -1.14 -12.65
N ILE A 83 -11.37 -2.08 -12.28
CA ILE A 83 -10.14 -2.36 -13.02
C ILE A 83 -10.50 -3.12 -14.29
N ASN A 84 -10.89 -2.36 -15.31
CA ASN A 84 -10.99 -2.82 -16.67
C ASN A 84 -9.56 -2.88 -17.22
N ASN A 85 -9.03 -4.09 -17.35
CA ASN A 85 -7.85 -4.32 -18.16
C ASN A 85 -8.24 -4.10 -19.62
N GLU A 86 -8.18 -2.85 -20.10
CA GLU A 86 -8.20 -2.57 -21.53
C GLU A 86 -6.84 -3.00 -22.11
N PRO A 87 -6.80 -4.00 -23.00
CA PRO A 87 -5.60 -4.28 -23.76
C PRO A 87 -5.33 -3.07 -24.67
N ARG A 88 -4.26 -2.33 -24.39
CA ARG A 88 -3.67 -1.39 -25.36
C ARG A 88 -2.65 -2.11 -26.20
#